data_AF-A0A8K0TTI7-F1
#
_entry.id   AF-A0A8K0TTI7-F1
#
_cell.length_a   1.000
_cell.length_b   1.000
_cell.length_c   1.000
_cell.angle_alpha   90.00
_cell.angle_beta   90.00
_cell.angle_gamma   90.00
#
_symmetry.space_group_name_H-M   'P 1'
#
loop_
_entity.id
_entity.type
_entity.pdbx_description
1 polymer ?
#
loop_
_entity_poly.entity_id
_entity_poly.type
_entity_poly.pdbx_seq_one_letter_code
_entity_poly.pdbx_strand_id
1 'polypeptide(L)'
;MQDPSRMSAGLNEEDDPPPYSSSGVGPPTWQPRFEDLSSASTASHRGPLDPPPQCFSTPSPLRVKSHDFPPFRIQSVSENLTDGFPVLYPCDLLEKHGIGKSDWVRFLEDLGIAARLASEGFSAIGSRAPVTTLHSRGIFTSPTSGAVYDSLFTKSPLDEVHALIDVWNQSAFERRKLRVLLQMKSESSTKAGYELVVESL
;
A
#
# COMPACT_ATOMS: atom_id res chain seq x y z
N MET A 1 91.99 -25.45 -0.33
CA MET A 1 90.98 -26.43 0.09
C MET A 1 90.49 -26.06 1.48
N GLN A 2 89.31 -25.43 1.57
CA GLN A 2 88.25 -25.73 2.54
C GLN A 2 87.13 -24.71 2.34
N ASP A 3 86.00 -25.24 1.88
CA ASP A 3 84.69 -24.60 1.78
C ASP A 3 84.03 -24.65 3.16
N PRO A 4 83.40 -23.55 3.59
CA PRO A 4 82.20 -23.68 4.40
C PRO A 4 81.04 -22.84 3.84
N SER A 5 80.14 -23.58 3.21
CA SER A 5 78.73 -23.31 2.97
C SER A 5 78.03 -22.56 4.12
N ARG A 6 76.98 -21.82 3.70
CA ARG A 6 75.68 -21.65 4.39
C ARG A 6 75.44 -20.32 5.11
N MET A 7 74.82 -19.36 4.41
CA MET A 7 73.83 -18.42 4.97
C MET A 7 72.81 -18.11 3.84
N SER A 8 71.59 -18.64 3.95
CA SER A 8 70.35 -17.90 4.32
C SER A 8 69.75 -17.18 3.10
N ALA A 9 68.73 -17.74 2.43
CA ALA A 9 67.31 -17.77 2.84
C ALA A 9 66.76 -16.37 3.10
N GLY A 10 65.83 -15.94 2.23
CA GLY A 10 65.10 -14.69 2.35
C GLY A 10 64.36 -14.39 1.05
N LEU A 11 63.31 -15.19 0.77
CA LEU A 11 62.31 -14.87 -0.24
C LEU A 11 61.70 -13.52 0.11
N ASN A 12 61.73 -12.57 -0.83
CA ASN A 12 60.91 -11.36 -0.71
C ASN A 12 59.46 -11.79 -0.83
N GLU A 13 58.79 -11.82 0.32
CA GLU A 13 57.38 -12.08 0.48
C GLU A 13 56.61 -10.92 -0.18
N GLU A 14 55.89 -11.23 -1.25
CA GLU A 14 54.91 -10.38 -1.90
C GLU A 14 53.89 -9.91 -0.85
N ASP A 15 53.99 -8.64 -0.45
CA ASP A 15 53.01 -7.93 0.38
C ASP A 15 51.77 -7.64 -0.50
N ASP A 16 51.02 -8.70 -0.82
CA ASP A 16 49.66 -8.58 -1.31
C ASP A 16 48.79 -8.04 -0.17
N PRO A 17 48.07 -6.91 -0.34
CA PRO A 17 47.18 -6.43 0.70
C PRO A 17 46.15 -7.51 1.02
N PRO A 18 45.76 -7.67 2.30
CA PRO A 18 44.80 -8.68 2.68
C PRO A 18 43.54 -8.53 1.83
N PRO A 19 42.97 -9.62 1.30
CA PRO A 19 41.71 -9.58 0.60
C PRO A 19 40.66 -9.22 1.65
N TYR A 20 40.39 -7.92 1.80
CA TYR A 20 39.12 -7.47 2.34
C TYR A 20 38.08 -8.00 1.38
N SER A 21 37.60 -9.18 1.76
CA SER A 21 36.56 -9.90 1.09
C SER A 21 35.39 -8.94 1.02
N SER A 22 35.20 -8.37 -0.17
CA SER A 22 33.99 -7.67 -0.56
C SER A 22 32.88 -8.72 -0.76
N SER A 23 32.69 -9.55 0.26
CA SER A 23 31.50 -10.36 0.44
C SER A 23 30.43 -9.37 0.86
N GLY A 24 29.86 -8.70 -0.13
CA GLY A 24 28.74 -7.78 0.00
C GLY A 24 27.51 -8.49 0.56
N VAL A 25 27.55 -8.85 1.83
CA VAL A 25 26.38 -9.09 2.64
C VAL A 25 26.06 -7.73 3.25
N GLY A 26 25.42 -6.90 2.44
CA GLY A 26 24.76 -5.71 2.98
C GLY A 26 23.81 -6.13 4.11
N PRO A 27 23.47 -5.22 5.04
CA PRO A 27 22.47 -5.51 6.06
C PRO A 27 21.21 -6.07 5.38
N PRO A 28 20.53 -7.07 5.97
CA PRO A 28 19.35 -7.67 5.36
C PRO A 28 18.35 -6.57 5.05
N THR A 29 18.02 -6.42 3.76
CA THR A 29 16.97 -5.51 3.31
C THR A 29 15.68 -5.96 3.97
N TRP A 30 15.09 -5.11 4.81
CA TRP A 30 13.81 -5.40 5.43
C TRP A 30 12.77 -5.68 4.34
N GLN A 31 12.03 -6.78 4.48
CA GLN A 31 10.91 -7.12 3.61
C GLN A 31 9.75 -7.63 4.46
N PRO A 32 8.52 -7.17 4.21
CA PRO A 32 7.34 -7.69 4.88
C PRO A 32 7.11 -9.15 4.45
N ARG A 33 6.70 -10.00 5.40
CA ARG A 33 6.30 -11.37 5.08
C ARG A 33 4.84 -11.36 4.65
N PHE A 34 4.60 -11.67 3.39
CA PHE A 34 3.25 -11.76 2.85
C PHE A 34 2.72 -13.19 2.93
N GLU A 35 1.48 -13.31 3.38
CA GLU A 35 0.66 -14.52 3.24
C GLU A 35 -0.33 -14.31 2.11
N ASP A 36 -0.41 -15.25 1.19
CA ASP A 36 -1.36 -15.22 0.08
C ASP A 36 -2.74 -15.70 0.57
N LEU A 37 -3.71 -14.80 0.54
CA LEU A 37 -5.10 -15.04 0.93
C LEU A 37 -6.05 -15.09 -0.27
N SER A 38 -5.53 -15.28 -1.49
CA SER A 38 -6.35 -15.39 -2.71
C SER A 38 -7.44 -16.45 -2.61
N SER A 39 -7.18 -17.56 -1.91
CA SER A 39 -8.17 -18.63 -1.67
C SER A 39 -9.27 -18.28 -0.66
N ALA A 40 -9.06 -17.25 0.17
CA ALA A 40 -10.03 -16.76 1.16
C ALA A 40 -10.93 -15.65 0.61
N SER A 41 -10.62 -15.12 -0.58
CA SER A 41 -11.48 -14.16 -1.26
C SER A 41 -12.75 -14.87 -1.72
N THR A 42 -13.88 -14.44 -1.15
CA THR A 42 -15.21 -14.92 -1.56
C THR A 42 -15.87 -13.77 -2.27
N ALA A 43 -15.54 -13.61 -3.56
CA ALA A 43 -16.10 -12.58 -4.43
C ALA A 43 -17.63 -12.67 -4.39
N SER A 44 -18.22 -11.93 -3.46
CA SER A 44 -19.64 -11.94 -3.18
C SER A 44 -20.23 -10.68 -3.80
N HIS A 45 -21.43 -10.80 -4.37
CA HIS A 45 -22.18 -9.68 -4.97
C HIS A 45 -22.65 -8.71 -3.88
N ARG A 46 -21.72 -8.09 -3.18
CA ARG A 46 -21.95 -7.12 -2.10
C ARG A 46 -21.58 -5.74 -2.60
N GLY A 47 -22.30 -4.73 -2.12
CA GLY A 47 -21.91 -3.35 -2.31
C GLY A 47 -20.65 -3.04 -1.48
N PRO A 48 -19.75 -2.17 -1.96
CA PRO A 48 -18.60 -1.75 -1.17
C PRO A 48 -19.11 -1.08 0.11
N LEU A 49 -18.51 -1.43 1.25
CA LEU A 49 -18.92 -0.97 2.59
C LEU A 49 -20.33 -1.43 3.07
N ASP A 50 -20.99 -2.40 2.42
CA ASP A 50 -22.31 -2.90 2.85
C ASP A 50 -22.31 -4.42 3.06
N PRO A 51 -22.51 -4.94 4.30
CA PRO A 51 -22.68 -4.20 5.57
C PRO A 51 -21.38 -3.52 6.02
N PRO A 52 -21.36 -2.47 6.84
CA PRO A 52 -20.10 -1.81 7.22
C PRO A 52 -19.06 -2.82 7.76
N PRO A 53 -17.77 -2.69 7.41
CA PRO A 53 -16.71 -3.55 7.93
C PRO A 53 -16.73 -3.56 9.47
N GLN A 54 -16.59 -4.75 10.08
CA GLN A 54 -16.61 -4.87 11.54
C GLN A 54 -15.54 -4.00 12.19
N CYS A 55 -14.36 -3.89 11.55
CA CYS A 55 -13.27 -3.04 11.99
C CYS A 55 -13.61 -1.55 12.11
N PHE A 56 -14.68 -1.06 11.46
CA PHE A 56 -15.12 0.34 11.60
C PHE A 56 -15.69 0.61 12.99
N SER A 57 -16.33 -0.41 13.59
CA SER A 57 -16.93 -0.34 14.93
C SER A 57 -16.01 -0.87 16.03
N THR A 58 -15.03 -1.71 15.69
CA THR A 58 -14.08 -2.26 16.68
C THR A 58 -13.14 -1.15 17.19
N PRO A 59 -13.02 -0.96 18.52
CA PRO A 59 -12.13 0.03 19.10
C PRO A 59 -10.67 -0.25 18.72
N SER A 60 -9.88 0.81 18.56
CA SER A 60 -8.44 0.68 18.31
C SER A 60 -7.75 -0.02 19.49
N PRO A 61 -6.73 -0.87 19.23
CA PRO A 61 -5.94 -1.44 20.31
C PRO A 61 -5.28 -0.34 21.16
N LEU A 62 -5.26 -0.52 22.49
CA LEU A 62 -4.81 0.52 23.43
C LEU A 62 -3.31 0.87 23.33
N ARG A 63 -2.49 -0.01 22.75
CA ARG A 63 -1.03 0.13 22.68
C ARG A 63 -0.51 -0.16 21.28
N VAL A 64 -1.02 0.57 20.30
CA VAL A 64 -0.42 0.58 18.96
C VAL A 64 0.76 1.56 18.98
N LYS A 65 1.93 1.07 18.57
CA LYS A 65 3.11 1.92 18.43
C LYS A 65 3.07 2.60 17.06
N SER A 66 3.54 3.84 17.03
CA SER A 66 3.69 4.61 15.80
C SER A 66 4.97 4.23 15.08
N HIS A 67 4.96 4.29 13.75
CA HIS A 67 6.11 3.97 12.90
C HIS A 67 6.74 2.60 13.18
N ASP A 68 5.90 1.57 13.37
CA ASP A 68 6.34 0.23 13.75
C ASP A 68 7.10 -0.52 12.65
N PHE A 69 6.88 -0.12 11.39
CA PHE A 69 7.52 -0.71 10.23
C PHE A 69 7.72 0.32 9.12
N PRO A 70 8.75 0.17 8.28
CA PRO A 70 8.95 1.04 7.12
C PRO A 70 7.85 0.79 6.06
N PRO A 71 7.47 1.82 5.28
CA PRO A 71 6.42 1.69 4.28
C PRO A 71 6.68 0.55 3.30
N PHE A 72 5.62 -0.19 2.95
CA PHE A 72 5.69 -1.25 1.94
C PHE A 72 4.67 -1.02 0.84
N ARG A 73 4.90 -1.67 -0.31
CA ARG A 73 4.10 -1.47 -1.53
C ARG A 73 3.50 -2.78 -2.02
N ILE A 74 2.26 -2.71 -2.49
CA ILE A 74 1.57 -3.82 -3.16
C ILE A 74 1.21 -3.36 -4.57
N GLN A 75 1.74 -4.06 -5.57
CA GLN A 75 1.50 -3.75 -6.97
C GLN A 75 0.13 -4.28 -7.41
N SER A 76 -0.57 -3.53 -8.25
CA SER A 76 -1.79 -4.00 -8.91
C SER A 76 -1.50 -5.23 -9.77
N VAL A 77 -2.53 -6.07 -9.95
CA VAL A 77 -2.41 -7.27 -10.80
C VAL A 77 -2.16 -6.90 -12.26
N SER A 78 -2.74 -5.78 -12.70
CA SER A 78 -2.61 -5.27 -14.07
C SER A 78 -2.46 -3.74 -14.09
N GLU A 79 -2.44 -3.18 -15.30
CA GLU A 79 -2.43 -1.74 -15.53
C GLU A 79 -3.80 -1.09 -15.22
N ASN A 80 -4.87 -1.89 -15.10
CA ASN A 80 -6.23 -1.43 -14.82
C ASN A 80 -6.60 -1.65 -13.36
N LEU A 81 -7.21 -0.65 -12.72
CA LEU A 81 -7.73 -0.76 -11.35
C LEU A 81 -8.87 -1.78 -11.21
N THR A 82 -9.57 -2.08 -12.30
CA THR A 82 -10.71 -3.03 -12.33
C THR A 82 -10.29 -4.47 -12.05
N ASP A 83 -9.04 -4.82 -12.37
CA ASP A 83 -8.49 -6.15 -12.12
C ASP A 83 -8.02 -6.31 -10.67
N GLY A 84 -7.97 -5.20 -9.93
CA GLY A 84 -7.71 -5.16 -8.49
C GLY A 84 -6.25 -5.38 -8.10
N PHE A 85 -6.10 -5.76 -6.83
CA PHE A 85 -4.81 -5.98 -6.18
C PHE A 85 -4.72 -7.43 -5.71
N PRO A 86 -3.50 -8.02 -5.72
CA PRO A 86 -3.30 -9.35 -5.18
C PRO A 86 -3.61 -9.34 -3.68
N VAL A 87 -4.28 -10.40 -3.21
CA VAL A 87 -4.75 -10.50 -1.82
C VAL A 87 -3.60 -10.95 -0.91
N LEU A 88 -2.60 -10.10 -0.76
CA LEU A 88 -1.40 -10.33 0.03
C LEU A 88 -1.56 -9.70 1.41
N TYR A 89 -1.52 -10.51 2.46
CA TYR A 89 -1.60 -10.05 3.84
C TYR A 89 -0.20 -9.95 4.45
N PRO A 90 0.27 -8.77 4.89
CA PRO A 90 1.53 -8.63 5.60
C PRO A 90 1.36 -9.08 7.06
N CYS A 91 1.72 -10.34 7.32
CA CYS A 91 1.66 -10.96 8.64
C CYS A 91 2.52 -10.20 9.64
N ASP A 92 2.14 -10.24 10.91
CA ASP A 92 2.82 -9.59 12.03
C ASP A 92 2.92 -8.05 11.96
N LEU A 93 2.50 -7.42 10.87
CA LEU A 93 2.44 -5.97 10.71
C LEU A 93 1.01 -5.50 10.98
N LEU A 94 0.06 -5.84 10.11
CA LEU A 94 -1.33 -5.35 10.23
C LEU A 94 -2.05 -5.86 11.48
N GLU A 95 -1.74 -7.08 11.92
CA GLU A 95 -2.35 -7.72 13.09
C GLU A 95 -2.07 -6.93 14.39
N LYS A 96 -0.86 -6.38 14.53
CA LYS A 96 -0.48 -5.55 15.70
C LYS A 96 -1.28 -4.26 15.80
N HIS A 97 -1.71 -3.74 14.66
CA HIS A 97 -2.57 -2.56 14.56
C HIS A 97 -4.06 -2.93 14.66
N GLY A 98 -4.40 -4.22 14.85
CA GLY A 98 -5.78 -4.70 14.98
C GLY A 98 -6.52 -4.85 13.65
N ILE A 99 -5.80 -4.87 12.52
CA ILE A 99 -6.37 -5.16 11.20
C ILE A 99 -6.22 -6.65 10.93
N GLY A 100 -7.34 -7.37 10.99
CA GLY A 100 -7.38 -8.81 10.74
C GLY A 100 -7.25 -9.14 9.26
N LYS A 101 -6.95 -10.41 8.98
CA LYS A 101 -6.90 -10.97 7.61
C LYS A 101 -8.20 -10.70 6.84
N SER A 102 -9.34 -10.97 7.45
CA SER A 102 -10.66 -10.77 6.84
C SER A 102 -10.95 -9.30 6.50
N ASP A 103 -10.53 -8.36 7.36
CA ASP A 103 -10.71 -6.93 7.12
C ASP A 103 -9.86 -6.46 5.94
N TRP A 104 -8.63 -6.97 5.84
CA TRP A 104 -7.72 -6.66 4.75
C TRP A 104 -8.18 -7.22 3.41
N VAL A 105 -8.60 -8.50 3.39
CA VAL A 105 -9.20 -9.12 2.20
C VAL A 105 -10.39 -8.30 1.72
N ARG A 106 -11.27 -7.93 2.67
CA ARG A 106 -12.46 -7.13 2.37
C ARG A 106 -12.12 -5.74 1.81
N PHE A 107 -11.11 -5.08 2.37
CA PHE A 107 -10.64 -3.80 1.84
C PHE A 107 -10.22 -3.93 0.38
N LEU A 108 -9.40 -4.93 0.04
CA LEU A 108 -8.95 -5.15 -1.34
C LEU A 108 -10.10 -5.52 -2.30
N GLU A 109 -11.05 -6.32 -1.84
CA GLU A 109 -12.27 -6.64 -2.59
C GLU A 109 -13.12 -5.39 -2.85
N ASP A 110 -13.33 -4.55 -1.84
CA ASP A 110 -14.07 -3.30 -1.96
C ASP A 110 -13.42 -2.37 -3.00
N LEU A 111 -12.08 -2.30 -3.08
CA LEU A 111 -11.38 -1.52 -4.11
C LEU A 111 -11.69 -2.03 -5.52
N GLY A 112 -11.62 -3.34 -5.74
CA GLY A 112 -11.92 -3.94 -7.04
C GLY A 112 -13.39 -3.82 -7.44
N ILE A 113 -14.31 -3.89 -6.48
CA ILE A 113 -15.74 -3.63 -6.70
C ILE A 113 -15.95 -2.16 -7.06
N ALA A 114 -15.34 -1.23 -6.31
CA ALA A 114 -15.50 0.20 -6.54
C ALA A 114 -14.95 0.63 -7.91
N ALA A 115 -13.78 0.11 -8.31
CA ALA A 115 -13.21 0.35 -9.62
C ALA A 115 -14.12 -0.14 -10.76
N ARG A 116 -14.70 -1.34 -10.61
CA ARG A 116 -15.63 -1.92 -11.60
C ARG A 116 -16.92 -1.11 -11.70
N LEU A 117 -17.54 -0.78 -10.56
CA LEU A 117 -18.74 0.06 -10.55
C LEU A 117 -18.49 1.43 -11.19
N ALA A 118 -17.36 2.07 -10.88
CA ALA A 118 -16.99 3.34 -11.49
C ALA A 118 -16.74 3.21 -13.01
N SER A 119 -16.18 2.08 -13.46
CA SER A 119 -16.01 1.81 -14.91
C SER A 119 -17.34 1.63 -15.64
N GLU A 120 -18.37 1.14 -14.94
CA GLU A 120 -19.75 1.03 -15.42
C GLU A 120 -20.54 2.34 -15.26
N GLY A 121 -19.93 3.38 -14.69
CA GLY A 121 -20.53 4.69 -14.47
C GLY A 121 -21.34 4.82 -13.18
N PHE A 122 -21.28 3.83 -12.28
CA PHE A 122 -21.94 3.86 -10.98
C PHE A 122 -20.99 4.36 -9.88
N SER A 123 -21.47 5.23 -8.99
CA SER A 123 -20.72 5.61 -7.79
C SER A 123 -20.81 4.50 -6.74
N ALA A 124 -19.67 3.90 -6.43
CA ALA A 124 -19.51 2.85 -5.45
C ALA A 124 -19.77 3.33 -4.02
N ILE A 125 -19.38 4.56 -3.71
CA ILE A 125 -19.42 5.11 -2.35
C ILE A 125 -20.72 5.89 -2.10
N GLY A 126 -21.42 6.27 -3.17
CA GLY A 126 -22.61 7.10 -3.10
C GLY A 126 -22.36 8.36 -2.27
N SER A 127 -23.37 8.76 -1.48
CA SER A 127 -23.30 9.97 -0.64
C SER A 127 -22.35 9.87 0.58
N ARG A 128 -21.59 8.78 0.73
CA ARG A 128 -20.66 8.56 1.85
C ARG A 128 -19.24 9.07 1.58
N ALA A 129 -19.00 9.65 0.40
CA ALA A 129 -17.74 10.31 0.14
C ALA A 129 -17.57 11.45 1.16
N PRO A 130 -16.44 11.55 1.87
CA PRO A 130 -16.18 12.71 2.72
C PRO A 130 -16.27 13.94 1.82
N VAL A 131 -17.16 14.87 2.19
CA VAL A 131 -17.24 16.17 1.53
C VAL A 131 -15.91 16.84 1.84
N THR A 132 -14.98 16.75 0.90
CA THR A 132 -13.83 17.64 0.85
C THR A 132 -14.42 19.03 0.63
N THR A 133 -14.68 19.72 1.73
CA THR A 133 -14.86 21.17 1.73
C THR A 133 -13.51 21.73 1.35
N LEU A 134 -13.26 21.83 0.05
CA LEU A 134 -12.28 22.74 -0.49
C LEU A 134 -12.57 24.08 0.16
N HIS A 135 -11.67 24.50 1.07
CA HIS A 135 -11.72 25.81 1.69
C HIS A 135 -11.37 26.85 0.61
N SER A 136 -12.27 27.07 -0.34
CA SER A 136 -12.25 28.24 -1.20
C SER A 136 -12.69 29.43 -0.35
N ARG A 137 -11.68 30.04 0.26
CA ARG A 137 -11.79 31.36 0.88
C ARG A 137 -12.08 32.37 -0.23
N GLY A 138 -13.36 32.57 -0.53
CA GLY A 138 -13.80 33.48 -1.59
C GLY A 138 -15.30 33.71 -1.52
N ILE A 139 -15.66 34.86 -0.94
CA ILE A 139 -16.99 35.46 -0.90
C ILE A 139 -17.62 35.45 -2.30
N PHE A 140 -18.85 34.96 -2.45
CA PHE A 140 -19.98 35.61 -3.17
C PHE A 140 -21.20 34.67 -3.24
N THR A 141 -22.36 35.21 -2.87
CA THR A 141 -23.69 34.59 -2.92
C THR A 141 -24.35 34.77 -4.28
N SER A 142 -25.00 33.73 -4.83
CA SER A 142 -26.32 33.87 -5.48
C SER A 142 -26.93 32.50 -5.84
N PRO A 143 -28.27 32.30 -5.67
CA PRO A 143 -28.97 31.06 -5.98
C PRO A 143 -29.57 31.12 -7.39
N THR A 144 -29.24 30.14 -8.24
CA THR A 144 -29.96 29.95 -9.51
C THR A 144 -30.13 28.47 -9.82
N SER A 145 -31.40 28.06 -9.73
CA SER A 145 -32.13 27.08 -10.54
C SER A 145 -31.32 26.07 -11.36
N GLY A 146 -31.59 24.79 -11.07
CA GLY A 146 -30.98 23.64 -11.72
C GLY A 146 -31.31 23.50 -13.21
N ALA A 147 -30.33 22.94 -13.93
CA ALA A 147 -30.48 22.12 -15.14
C ALA A 147 -29.11 21.65 -15.70
N VAL A 148 -28.08 21.39 -14.86
CA VAL A 148 -26.77 20.85 -15.32
C VAL A 148 -26.13 19.95 -14.25
N TYR A 149 -26.89 19.05 -13.62
CA TYR A 149 -26.44 18.33 -12.41
C TYR A 149 -26.24 16.81 -12.54
N ASP A 150 -26.25 16.24 -13.75
CA ASP A 150 -26.11 14.77 -13.92
C ASP A 150 -24.82 14.32 -14.63
N SER A 151 -24.07 15.22 -15.27
CA SER A 151 -22.81 14.87 -15.95
C SER A 151 -21.55 15.00 -15.06
N LEU A 152 -21.71 15.38 -13.79
CA LEU A 152 -20.62 15.57 -12.82
C LEU A 152 -20.42 14.38 -11.86
N PHE A 153 -21.22 13.31 -11.98
CA PHE A 153 -21.19 12.18 -11.03
C PHE A 153 -20.43 10.94 -11.52
N THR A 154 -19.98 10.92 -12.79
CA THR A 154 -19.11 9.84 -13.29
C THR A 154 -17.67 10.12 -12.87
N LYS A 155 -17.36 9.86 -11.61
CA LYS A 155 -15.98 9.87 -11.12
C LYS A 155 -15.18 8.82 -11.86
N SER A 156 -13.91 9.12 -12.15
CA SER A 156 -13.03 8.12 -12.73
C SER A 156 -12.88 6.94 -11.76
N PRO A 157 -12.59 5.71 -12.25
CA PRO A 157 -12.30 4.58 -11.37
C PRO A 157 -11.20 4.89 -10.35
N LEU A 158 -10.23 5.72 -10.73
CA LEU A 158 -9.18 6.19 -9.85
C LEU A 158 -9.73 7.06 -8.71
N ASP A 159 -10.54 8.07 -9.03
CA ASP A 159 -11.11 8.98 -8.03
C ASP A 159 -11.99 8.23 -7.03
N GLU A 160 -12.75 7.24 -7.50
CA GLU A 160 -13.64 6.49 -6.63
C GLU A 160 -12.88 5.47 -5.77
N VAL A 161 -11.82 4.86 -6.28
CA VAL A 161 -10.92 4.05 -5.45
C VAL A 161 -10.21 4.92 -4.40
N HIS A 162 -9.77 6.13 -4.75
CA HIS A 162 -9.20 7.08 -3.79
C HIS A 162 -10.19 7.46 -2.69
N ALA A 163 -11.42 7.83 -3.07
CA ALA A 163 -12.45 8.16 -2.09
C ALA A 163 -12.77 6.97 -1.17
N LEU A 164 -12.70 5.74 -1.67
CA LEU A 164 -12.93 4.54 -0.85
C LEU A 164 -11.78 4.35 0.14
N ILE A 165 -10.55 4.52 -0.30
CA ILE A 165 -9.35 4.48 0.55
C ILE A 165 -9.45 5.54 1.65
N ASP A 166 -9.93 6.75 1.35
CA ASP A 166 -10.10 7.81 2.35
C ASP A 166 -11.13 7.41 3.42
N VAL A 167 -12.26 6.80 3.02
CA VAL A 167 -13.26 6.30 3.96
C VAL A 167 -12.65 5.21 4.87
N TRP A 168 -11.88 4.27 4.30
CA TRP A 168 -11.19 3.23 5.07
C TRP A 168 -10.11 3.78 5.99
N ASN A 169 -9.36 4.79 5.54
CA ASN A 169 -8.33 5.47 6.34
C ASN A 169 -8.96 6.14 7.56
N GLN A 170 -9.97 6.99 7.36
CA GLN A 170 -10.67 7.69 8.43
C GLN A 170 -11.41 6.72 9.38
N SER A 171 -11.99 5.66 8.82
CA SER A 171 -12.84 4.74 9.57
C SER A 171 -12.08 3.58 10.23
N ALA A 172 -10.87 3.25 9.82
CA ALA A 172 -10.16 2.11 10.40
C ALA A 172 -8.66 2.36 10.55
N PHE A 173 -7.97 2.70 9.46
CA PHE A 173 -6.50 2.68 9.45
C PHE A 173 -5.88 3.78 10.32
N GLU A 174 -6.31 5.05 10.20
CA GLU A 174 -5.68 6.16 10.91
C GLU A 174 -5.86 6.06 12.42
N ARG A 175 -7.05 5.63 12.86
CA ARG A 175 -7.35 5.34 14.26
C ARG A 175 -6.42 4.25 14.83
N ARG A 176 -5.82 3.44 13.97
CA ARG A 176 -4.91 2.33 14.28
C ARG A 176 -3.47 2.64 13.84
N LYS A 177 -3.11 3.91 13.64
CA LYS A 177 -1.75 4.34 13.25
C LYS A 177 -1.25 3.71 11.95
N LEU A 178 -2.17 3.53 11.00
CA LEU A 178 -1.89 3.08 9.65
C LEU A 178 -2.46 4.07 8.65
N ARG A 179 -1.84 4.15 7.48
CA ARG A 179 -2.40 4.86 6.33
C ARG A 179 -2.14 4.07 5.07
N VAL A 180 -3.15 3.97 4.22
CA VAL A 180 -3.03 3.37 2.89
C VAL A 180 -3.18 4.47 1.85
N LEU A 181 -2.30 4.48 0.86
CA LEU A 181 -2.30 5.44 -0.24
C LEU A 181 -2.29 4.68 -1.56
N LEU A 182 -2.99 5.21 -2.56
CA LEU A 182 -2.88 4.74 -3.95
C LEU A 182 -1.91 5.65 -4.70
N GLN A 183 -0.93 5.07 -5.40
CA GLN A 183 0.03 5.78 -6.22
C GLN A 183 0.07 5.19 -7.64
N MET A 184 0.27 6.06 -8.63
CA MET A 184 0.57 5.64 -10.00
C MET A 184 2.04 5.28 -10.10
N LYS A 185 2.33 4.14 -10.72
CA LYS A 185 3.68 3.69 -10.99
C LYS A 185 4.30 4.52 -12.11
N SER A 186 5.26 5.37 -11.76
CA SER A 186 6.00 6.21 -12.72
C SER A 186 7.18 5.45 -13.35
N GLU A 187 7.12 5.28 -14.68
CA GLU A 187 8.20 5.23 -15.69
C GLU A 187 9.62 4.71 -15.33
N SER A 188 9.74 3.66 -14.51
CA SER A 188 11.02 2.92 -14.36
C SER A 188 10.86 1.41 -14.53
N SER A 189 9.63 0.94 -14.66
CA SER A 189 9.29 -0.42 -15.05
C SER A 189 8.45 -0.39 -16.31
N THR A 190 8.67 -1.33 -17.22
CA THR A 190 8.06 -1.45 -18.55
C THR A 190 6.53 -1.58 -18.61
N LYS A 191 5.81 -1.41 -17.50
CA LYS A 191 4.34 -1.46 -17.43
C LYS A 191 3.82 -0.33 -16.55
N ALA A 192 2.91 0.47 -17.11
CA ALA A 192 2.14 1.44 -16.34
C ALA A 192 1.23 0.66 -15.37
N GLY A 193 1.01 1.17 -14.17
CA GLY A 193 0.17 0.46 -13.19
C GLY A 193 -0.01 1.24 -11.92
N TYR A 194 -0.64 0.60 -10.93
CA TYR A 194 -0.96 1.20 -9.66
C TYR A 194 -0.27 0.45 -8.52
N GLU A 195 0.06 1.16 -7.45
CA GLU A 195 0.57 0.55 -6.23
C GLU A 195 -0.12 1.11 -5.00
N LEU A 196 -0.43 0.23 -4.07
CA LEU A 196 -0.86 0.59 -2.73
C LEU A 196 0.38 0.76 -1.87
N VAL A 197 0.54 1.92 -1.24
CA VAL A 197 1.59 2.19 -0.26
C VAL A 197 0.95 2.17 1.12
N VAL A 198 1.45 1.31 1.99
CA VAL A 198 0.98 1.18 3.38
C VAL A 198 2.06 1.72 4.31
N GLU A 199 1.67 2.68 5.13
CA GLU A 199 2.55 3.42 6.03
C GLU A 199 2.07 3.25 7.48
N SER A 200 3.02 3.12 8.41
CA SER A 200 2.73 3.26 9.84
C SER A 200 2.92 4.72 10.25
N LEU A 201 1.88 5.31 10.84
CA LEU A 201 1.82 6.69 11.35
C LEU A 201 2.31 6.80 12.78
#